data_AF-A0A2G2YZR0-F1
#
_entry.id   AF-A0A2G2YZR0-F1
#
_cell.length_a   1.000
_cell.length_b   1.000
_cell.length_c   1.000
_cell.angle_alpha   90.00
_cell.angle_beta   90.00
_cell.angle_gamma   90.00
#
_symmetry.space_group_name_H-M   'P 1'
#
loop_
_entity.id
_entity.type
_entity.pdbx_description
1 polymer ?
#
loop_
_entity_poly.entity_id
_entity_poly.type
_entity_poly.pdbx_seq_one_letter_code
_entity_poly.pdbx_strand_id
1 'polypeptide(L)'
;MKKLSLLLFLVLIVILLVIISNVSCQDKTTLFLHVDDSIKAPPVPALMWYVLTWPPTFCLKLRPPAQCIKPIRDHEFTLHGLWPADANGKTITCTITVPVDWDKLIRPRESRLKTFWPELKENQPKYSIWKHEWEKHGVCGLTTAEQYFDAAIKTNGLFTRGNLYNYLASSNIVSSDHVAYTQDDIIKAIQTVFAPAPAPALGVYLRCTAIDSTNTTHGYLSEAVVCTTMDGSSFVTCPPRARNCDKFPHIVIPPRPPRRRESQSMGQRMLRFDFVSRDPPQVGFESRVMGDYPVRTVRRELLVCASRGLIFHQATIHFYPYIGLDLRGAAVTLEGVQGVELSEIMRKDGFINSTSGGKLSPLK
;
A
#
# COMPACT_ATOMS: atom_id res chain seq x y z
N MET A 1 -36.66 -78.40 17.28
CA MET A 1 -37.13 -77.04 16.91
C MET A 1 -36.14 -75.91 17.26
N LYS A 2 -35.31 -75.97 18.31
CA LYS A 2 -34.40 -74.86 18.71
C LYS A 2 -33.20 -74.61 17.77
N LYS A 3 -32.63 -75.65 17.12
CA LYS A 3 -31.47 -75.48 16.20
C LYS A 3 -31.82 -74.80 14.87
N LEU A 4 -33.04 -74.97 14.38
CA LEU A 4 -33.50 -74.34 13.13
C LEU A 4 -33.69 -72.81 13.31
N SER A 5 -34.07 -72.39 14.52
CA SER A 5 -34.20 -70.97 14.88
C SER A 5 -32.85 -70.25 14.96
N LEU A 6 -31.81 -70.92 15.48
CA LEU A 6 -30.46 -70.33 15.54
C LEU A 6 -29.85 -70.19 14.14
N LEU A 7 -30.09 -71.16 13.26
CA LEU A 7 -29.60 -71.11 11.87
C LEU A 7 -30.29 -69.98 11.09
N LEU A 8 -31.62 -69.81 11.26
CA LEU A 8 -32.34 -68.67 10.66
C LEU A 8 -31.84 -67.32 11.18
N PHE A 9 -31.54 -67.24 12.49
CA PHE A 9 -31.04 -66.00 13.10
C PHE A 9 -29.65 -65.63 12.58
N LEU A 10 -28.76 -66.61 12.44
CA LEU A 10 -27.42 -66.42 11.86
C LEU A 10 -27.51 -66.03 10.38
N VAL A 11 -28.42 -66.63 9.60
CA VAL A 11 -28.65 -66.25 8.19
C VAL A 11 -29.17 -64.82 8.09
N LEU A 12 -30.10 -64.40 8.96
CA LEU A 12 -30.60 -63.03 9.00
C LEU A 12 -29.50 -62.01 9.36
N ILE A 13 -28.61 -62.35 10.30
CA ILE A 13 -27.46 -61.48 10.63
C ILE A 13 -26.51 -61.35 9.45
N VAL A 14 -26.21 -62.45 8.74
CA VAL A 14 -25.34 -62.40 7.55
C VAL A 14 -25.99 -61.59 6.44
N ILE A 15 -27.30 -61.74 6.20
CA ILE A 15 -28.03 -60.92 5.22
C ILE A 15 -28.00 -59.44 5.63
N LEU A 16 -28.22 -59.13 6.90
CA LEU A 16 -28.17 -57.76 7.41
C LEU A 16 -26.76 -57.15 7.27
N LEU A 17 -25.71 -57.91 7.59
CA LEU A 17 -24.33 -57.47 7.44
C LEU A 17 -23.96 -57.28 5.96
N VAL A 18 -24.45 -58.14 5.06
CA VAL A 18 -24.28 -58.00 3.61
C VAL A 18 -25.03 -56.76 3.09
N ILE A 19 -26.23 -56.47 3.60
CA ILE A 19 -26.95 -55.24 3.27
C ILE A 19 -26.17 -54.02 3.78
N ILE A 20 -25.69 -54.02 5.02
CA ILE A 20 -24.92 -52.91 5.62
C ILE A 20 -23.58 -52.71 4.88
N SER A 21 -22.89 -53.78 4.46
CA SER A 21 -21.64 -53.67 3.69
C SER A 21 -21.85 -53.28 2.23
N ASN A 22 -23.06 -53.49 1.68
CA ASN A 22 -23.44 -53.05 0.34
C ASN A 22 -24.14 -51.68 0.32
N VAL A 23 -24.38 -51.05 1.48
CA VAL A 23 -24.53 -49.58 1.59
C VAL A 23 -23.13 -48.97 1.48
N SER A 24 -22.44 -49.29 0.39
CA SER A 24 -21.37 -48.46 -0.12
C SER A 24 -22.01 -47.17 -0.58
N CYS A 25 -21.38 -46.06 -0.21
CA CYS A 25 -21.75 -44.70 -0.57
C CYS A 25 -21.76 -44.54 -2.10
N GLN A 26 -22.84 -44.98 -2.73
CA GLN A 26 -23.10 -44.81 -4.15
C GLN A 26 -24.34 -43.94 -4.32
N ASP A 27 -24.27 -42.78 -3.68
CA ASP A 27 -24.70 -41.56 -4.33
C ASP A 27 -23.77 -40.43 -3.86
N LYS A 28 -22.54 -40.46 -4.37
CA LYS A 28 -21.89 -39.19 -4.73
C LYS A 28 -22.67 -38.66 -5.94
N THR A 29 -23.92 -38.25 -5.73
CA THR A 29 -24.44 -37.10 -6.46
C THR A 29 -23.60 -35.94 -5.92
N THR A 30 -22.39 -35.80 -6.44
CA THR A 30 -21.80 -34.49 -6.61
C THR A 30 -22.87 -33.71 -7.33
N LEU A 31 -23.63 -32.94 -6.56
CA LEU A 31 -24.35 -31.81 -7.07
C LEU A 31 -23.26 -30.92 -7.66
N PHE A 32 -22.92 -31.20 -8.91
CA PHE A 32 -22.25 -30.24 -9.76
C PHE A 32 -23.27 -29.13 -9.89
N LEU A 33 -23.28 -28.22 -8.92
CA LEU A 33 -23.60 -26.85 -9.21
C LEU A 33 -22.72 -26.56 -10.41
N HIS A 34 -23.33 -26.49 -11.59
CA HIS A 34 -22.78 -25.75 -12.69
C HIS A 34 -22.70 -24.32 -12.14
N VAL A 35 -21.62 -24.04 -11.40
CA VAL A 35 -21.12 -22.69 -11.25
C VAL A 35 -20.71 -22.39 -12.68
N ASP A 36 -21.64 -21.75 -13.37
CA ASP A 36 -21.41 -21.21 -14.70
C ASP A 36 -20.04 -20.53 -14.65
N ASP A 37 -19.11 -20.97 -15.50
CA ASP A 37 -17.76 -20.41 -15.62
C ASP A 37 -17.81 -18.90 -15.99
N SER A 38 -19.02 -18.39 -16.27
CA SER A 38 -19.35 -16.98 -16.39
C SER A 38 -19.40 -16.20 -15.06
N ILE A 39 -19.59 -16.85 -13.91
CA ILE A 39 -19.57 -16.22 -12.58
C ILE A 39 -18.12 -16.13 -12.10
N LYS A 40 -17.37 -15.18 -12.66
CA LYS A 40 -16.07 -14.80 -12.08
C LYS A 40 -16.29 -14.35 -10.65
N ALA A 41 -15.63 -15.01 -9.69
CA ALA A 41 -15.56 -14.55 -8.32
C ALA A 41 -15.17 -13.05 -8.29
N PRO A 42 -15.74 -12.24 -7.39
CA PRO A 42 -15.38 -10.84 -7.28
C PRO A 42 -13.86 -10.71 -7.13
N PRO A 43 -13.22 -9.78 -7.85
CA PRO A 43 -11.78 -9.62 -7.77
C PRO A 43 -11.40 -9.25 -6.33
N VAL A 44 -10.51 -10.04 -5.73
CA VAL A 44 -10.01 -9.81 -4.37
C VAL A 44 -8.78 -8.91 -4.47
N PRO A 45 -8.74 -7.77 -3.77
CA PRO A 45 -7.55 -6.95 -3.67
C PRO A 45 -6.37 -7.73 -3.09
N ALA A 46 -5.23 -7.70 -3.78
CA ALA A 46 -4.00 -8.35 -3.36
C ALA A 46 -2.87 -7.33 -3.07
N LEU A 47 -2.90 -6.19 -3.74
CA LEU A 47 -1.90 -5.12 -3.63
C LEU A 47 -2.55 -3.77 -3.92
N MET A 48 -1.79 -2.69 -3.67
CA MET A 48 -2.20 -1.34 -4.05
C MET A 48 -1.33 -0.79 -5.17
N TRP A 49 -1.94 -0.10 -6.11
CA TRP A 49 -1.26 0.79 -7.04
C TRP A 49 -1.13 2.16 -6.38
N TYR A 50 0.10 2.61 -6.16
CA TYR A 50 0.40 3.97 -5.78
C TYR A 50 0.63 4.79 -7.05
N VAL A 51 -0.41 5.49 -7.51
CA VAL A 51 -0.45 6.14 -8.82
C VAL A 51 0.01 7.58 -8.70
N LEU A 52 1.19 7.87 -9.22
CA LEU A 52 1.79 9.19 -9.20
C LEU A 52 1.54 9.91 -10.53
N THR A 53 1.01 11.12 -10.47
CA THR A 53 0.79 12.00 -11.62
C THR A 53 1.93 12.99 -11.77
N TRP A 54 2.37 13.23 -13.01
CA TRP A 54 3.23 14.35 -13.36
C TRP A 54 2.38 15.60 -13.60
N PRO A 55 2.42 16.61 -12.71
CA PRO A 55 1.49 17.74 -12.78
C PRO A 55 1.55 18.55 -14.09
N PRO A 56 2.72 18.82 -14.70
CA PRO A 56 2.78 19.55 -15.96
C PRO A 56 2.00 18.88 -17.10
N THR A 57 2.17 17.56 -17.30
CA THR A 57 1.42 16.82 -18.32
C THR A 57 -0.08 16.81 -18.03
N PHE A 58 -0.48 16.66 -16.76
CA PHE A 58 -1.88 16.75 -16.36
C PHE A 58 -2.48 18.11 -16.74
N CYS A 59 -1.76 19.20 -16.44
CA CYS A 59 -2.20 20.57 -16.71
C CYS A 59 -2.25 20.90 -18.20
N LEU A 60 -1.31 20.39 -19.01
CA LEU A 60 -1.33 20.54 -20.47
C LEU A 60 -2.58 19.93 -21.11
N LYS A 61 -3.15 18.90 -20.49
CA LYS A 61 -4.35 18.22 -20.99
C LYS A 61 -5.66 18.83 -20.53
N LEU A 62 -5.64 19.75 -19.57
CA LEU A 62 -6.87 20.40 -19.13
C LEU A 62 -7.42 21.27 -20.26
N ARG A 63 -8.72 21.08 -20.53
CA ARG A 63 -9.45 21.89 -21.50
C ARG A 63 -10.10 23.08 -20.79
N PRO A 64 -10.08 24.29 -21.37
CA PRO A 64 -10.85 25.40 -20.86
C PRO A 64 -12.33 25.04 -20.67
N PRO A 65 -13.00 25.55 -19.63
CA PRO A 65 -12.54 26.57 -18.68
C PRO A 65 -11.71 26.04 -17.50
N ALA A 66 -11.45 24.72 -17.41
CA ALA A 66 -10.68 24.15 -16.32
C ALA A 66 -9.22 24.62 -16.37
N GLN A 67 -8.69 25.01 -15.22
CA GLN A 67 -7.31 25.47 -15.06
C GLN A 67 -6.63 24.73 -13.92
N CYS A 68 -5.30 24.65 -13.99
CA CYS A 68 -4.49 24.17 -12.88
C CYS A 68 -4.17 25.29 -11.90
N ILE A 69 -4.10 24.92 -10.62
CA ILE A 69 -3.60 25.80 -9.56
C ILE A 69 -2.15 26.18 -9.87
N LYS A 70 -1.84 27.47 -9.82
CA LYS A 70 -0.49 28.01 -10.04
C LYS A 70 0.20 28.33 -8.71
N PRO A 71 1.53 28.17 -8.58
CA PRO A 71 2.44 27.61 -9.59
C PRO A 71 2.29 26.09 -9.75
N ILE A 72 2.39 25.61 -10.99
CA ILE A 72 2.40 24.17 -11.28
C ILE A 72 3.74 23.60 -10.79
N ARG A 73 3.66 22.53 -10.01
CA ARG A 73 4.80 21.76 -9.51
C ARG A 73 5.42 20.97 -10.67
N ASP A 74 6.69 21.18 -10.96
CA ASP A 74 7.39 20.61 -12.13
C ASP A 74 8.72 19.92 -11.78
N HIS A 75 8.94 19.66 -10.49
CA HIS A 75 10.10 18.93 -9.96
C HIS A 75 9.67 17.88 -8.93
N GLU A 76 8.39 17.50 -8.96
CA GLU A 76 7.81 16.51 -8.05
C GLU A 76 6.58 15.87 -8.68
N PHE A 77 6.42 14.57 -8.44
CA PHE A 77 5.16 13.89 -8.69
C PHE A 77 4.18 14.14 -7.54
N THR A 78 2.90 14.20 -7.87
CA THR A 78 1.81 14.22 -6.87
C THR A 78 1.01 12.93 -6.97
N LEU A 79 0.54 12.40 -5.85
CA LEU A 79 -0.36 11.26 -5.83
C LEU A 79 -1.66 11.60 -6.56
N HIS A 80 -2.04 10.76 -7.52
CA HIS A 80 -3.37 10.69 -8.08
C HIS A 80 -4.27 9.93 -7.11
N GLY A 81 -3.87 8.70 -6.78
CA GLY A 81 -4.62 7.83 -5.90
C GLY A 81 -3.92 6.54 -5.54
N LEU A 82 -4.49 5.87 -4.53
CA LEU A 82 -4.08 4.55 -4.06
C LEU A 82 -5.17 3.57 -4.52
N TRP A 83 -4.89 2.70 -5.49
CA TRP A 83 -5.94 1.88 -6.10
C TRP A 83 -5.75 0.41 -5.75
N PRO A 84 -6.72 -0.23 -5.08
CA PRO A 84 -6.69 -1.67 -4.89
C PRO A 84 -6.63 -2.39 -6.24
N ALA A 85 -5.76 -3.39 -6.36
CA ALA A 85 -5.65 -4.21 -7.55
C ALA A 85 -5.60 -5.70 -7.18
N ASP A 86 -6.08 -6.54 -8.09
CA ASP A 86 -5.97 -7.99 -7.96
C ASP A 86 -4.52 -8.47 -8.17
N ALA A 87 -4.30 -9.77 -7.95
CA ALA A 87 -2.98 -10.40 -8.10
C ALA A 87 -2.39 -10.30 -9.52
N ASN A 88 -3.21 -9.98 -10.54
CA ASN A 88 -2.78 -9.78 -11.92
C ASN A 88 -2.53 -8.30 -12.23
N GLY A 89 -2.57 -7.42 -11.22
CA GLY A 89 -2.40 -5.99 -11.39
C GLY A 89 -3.55 -5.37 -12.16
N LYS A 90 -4.78 -5.87 -12.03
CA LYS A 90 -5.98 -5.18 -12.53
C LYS A 90 -6.59 -4.37 -11.39
N THR A 91 -6.72 -3.07 -11.60
CA THR A 91 -7.36 -2.15 -10.64
C THR A 91 -8.82 -2.50 -10.44
N ILE A 92 -9.28 -2.40 -9.20
CA ILE A 92 -10.65 -2.69 -8.77
C ILE A 92 -11.35 -1.35 -8.50
N THR A 93 -12.59 -1.23 -8.97
CA THR A 93 -13.48 -0.10 -8.73
C THR A 93 -14.83 -0.62 -8.28
N CYS A 94 -15.49 0.10 -7.37
CA CYS A 94 -16.73 -0.33 -6.76
C CYS A 94 -17.70 0.84 -6.73
N THR A 95 -18.98 0.53 -6.84
CA THR A 95 -20.07 1.50 -6.70
C THR A 95 -20.74 1.28 -5.34
N ILE A 96 -19.97 1.50 -4.28
CA ILE A 96 -20.43 1.35 -2.88
C ILE A 96 -20.33 2.69 -2.20
N THR A 97 -21.42 3.13 -1.57
CA THR A 97 -21.44 4.36 -0.79
C THR A 97 -21.30 4.03 0.68
N VAL A 98 -20.22 4.54 1.29
CA VAL A 98 -19.99 4.44 2.73
C VAL A 98 -20.11 5.84 3.32
N PRO A 99 -21.00 6.09 4.30
CA PRO A 99 -21.07 7.37 4.98
C PRO A 99 -19.74 7.66 5.70
N VAL A 100 -19.15 8.83 5.40
CA VAL A 100 -17.88 9.27 5.98
C VAL A 100 -18.05 10.69 6.51
N ASP A 101 -17.70 10.88 7.79
CA ASP A 101 -17.47 12.23 8.35
C ASP A 101 -16.10 12.73 7.85
N TRP A 102 -16.15 13.45 6.72
CA TRP A 102 -14.96 13.90 6.01
C TRP A 102 -14.10 14.86 6.82
N ASP A 103 -14.69 15.75 7.61
CA ASP A 103 -13.91 16.69 8.41
C ASP A 103 -13.19 15.99 9.55
N LYS A 104 -13.85 15.04 10.22
CA LYS A 104 -13.21 14.24 11.26
C LYS A 104 -12.10 13.35 10.70
N LEU A 105 -12.33 12.75 9.54
CA LEU A 105 -11.38 11.84 8.90
C LEU A 105 -10.12 12.57 8.42
N ILE A 106 -10.30 13.70 7.74
CA ILE A 106 -9.24 14.37 6.99
C ILE A 106 -8.48 15.39 7.82
N ARG A 107 -9.13 16.14 8.72
CA ARG A 107 -8.47 17.23 9.48
C ARG A 107 -7.18 16.79 10.19
N PRO A 108 -7.08 15.60 10.81
CA PRO A 108 -5.82 15.15 11.43
C PRO A 108 -4.69 14.81 10.43
N ARG A 109 -5.03 14.60 9.17
CA ARG A 109 -4.14 14.13 8.09
C ARG A 109 -3.87 15.20 7.03
N GLU A 110 -4.66 16.27 7.03
CA GLU A 110 -4.74 17.25 5.94
C GLU A 110 -3.38 17.87 5.61
N SER A 111 -2.61 18.26 6.62
CA SER A 111 -1.28 18.86 6.41
C SER A 111 -0.32 17.91 5.70
N ARG A 112 -0.33 16.62 6.06
CA ARG A 112 0.50 15.57 5.45
C ARG A 112 0.00 15.25 4.04
N LEU A 113 -1.30 15.09 3.85
CA LEU A 113 -1.88 14.79 2.53
C LEU A 113 -1.63 15.92 1.53
N LYS A 114 -1.69 17.20 1.95
CA LYS A 114 -1.43 18.34 1.06
C LYS A 114 0.00 18.41 0.51
N THR A 115 0.97 17.77 1.15
CA THR A 115 2.35 17.81 0.65
C THR A 115 2.49 16.99 -0.63
N PHE A 116 1.92 15.79 -0.69
CA PHE A 116 2.10 14.86 -1.81
C PHE A 116 0.83 14.54 -2.60
N TRP A 117 -0.36 14.77 -2.04
CA TRP A 117 -1.66 14.53 -2.68
C TRP A 117 -2.53 15.80 -2.74
N PRO A 118 -2.03 16.91 -3.31
CA PRO A 118 -2.82 18.13 -3.46
C PRO A 118 -3.90 17.98 -4.54
N GLU A 119 -4.90 18.85 -4.48
CA GLU A 119 -5.70 19.15 -5.66
C GLU A 119 -4.84 19.91 -6.68
N LEU A 120 -4.96 19.56 -7.96
CA LEU A 120 -4.24 20.22 -9.05
C LEU A 120 -5.13 21.19 -9.83
N LYS A 121 -6.47 21.02 -9.80
CA LYS A 121 -7.42 21.88 -10.50
C LYS A 121 -7.91 23.03 -9.63
N GLU A 122 -8.12 24.19 -10.25
CA GLU A 122 -8.75 25.32 -9.57
C GLU A 122 -10.25 25.07 -9.31
N ASN A 123 -10.83 25.83 -8.39
CA ASN A 123 -12.26 25.87 -8.10
C ASN A 123 -12.88 24.51 -7.76
N GLN A 124 -12.11 23.63 -7.11
CA GLN A 124 -12.62 22.35 -6.65
C GLN A 124 -13.20 22.44 -5.24
N PRO A 125 -14.26 21.66 -4.93
CA PRO A 125 -14.78 21.58 -3.57
C PRO A 125 -13.75 21.10 -2.55
N LYS A 126 -13.97 21.42 -1.28
CA LYS A 126 -13.13 20.96 -0.17
C LYS A 126 -13.00 19.43 -0.18
N TYR A 127 -11.76 18.95 -0.17
CA TYR A 127 -11.37 17.54 -0.18
C TYR A 127 -11.78 16.76 -1.46
N SER A 128 -12.14 17.44 -2.55
CA SER A 128 -12.59 16.85 -3.83
C SER A 128 -11.83 15.60 -4.25
N ILE A 129 -10.51 15.72 -4.39
CA ILE A 129 -9.66 14.62 -4.86
C ILE A 129 -9.66 13.45 -3.88
N TRP A 130 -9.56 13.70 -2.57
CA TRP A 130 -9.57 12.64 -1.56
C TRP A 130 -10.92 11.91 -1.48
N LYS A 131 -12.02 12.65 -1.62
CA LYS A 131 -13.36 12.05 -1.69
C LYS A 131 -13.52 11.16 -2.90
N HIS A 132 -13.18 11.68 -4.08
CA HIS A 132 -13.27 10.95 -5.35
C HIS A 132 -12.50 9.64 -5.30
N GLU A 133 -11.25 9.70 -4.82
CA GLU A 133 -10.35 8.55 -4.81
C GLU A 133 -10.77 7.50 -3.79
N TRP A 134 -11.29 7.91 -2.63
CA TRP A 134 -11.89 6.96 -1.68
C TRP A 134 -13.15 6.30 -2.28
N GLU A 135 -14.11 7.09 -2.75
CA GLU A 135 -15.42 6.61 -3.22
C GLU A 135 -15.31 5.69 -4.44
N LYS A 136 -14.33 5.93 -5.32
CA LYS A 136 -14.14 5.15 -6.55
C LYS A 136 -13.22 3.94 -6.36
N HIS A 137 -12.18 4.10 -5.54
CA HIS A 137 -11.11 3.12 -5.41
C HIS A 137 -10.97 2.60 -3.98
N GLY A 138 -10.82 3.50 -3.00
CA GLY A 138 -10.56 3.12 -1.61
C GLY A 138 -11.62 2.22 -0.98
N VAL A 139 -12.90 2.44 -1.28
CA VAL A 139 -14.02 1.60 -0.78
C VAL A 139 -13.90 0.13 -1.19
N CYS A 140 -13.11 -0.20 -2.21
CA CYS A 140 -12.84 -1.57 -2.65
C CYS A 140 -11.74 -2.26 -1.86
N GLY A 141 -10.94 -1.53 -1.09
CA GLY A 141 -9.67 -2.01 -0.53
C GLY A 141 -9.79 -2.97 0.64
N LEU A 142 -11.00 -3.33 1.07
CA LEU A 142 -11.26 -4.10 2.30
C LEU A 142 -10.67 -3.44 3.57
N THR A 143 -10.54 -2.11 3.56
CA THR A 143 -10.03 -1.30 4.67
C THR A 143 -11.02 -0.21 5.05
N THR A 144 -10.84 0.41 6.23
CA THR A 144 -11.55 1.65 6.55
C THR A 144 -10.98 2.83 5.75
N ALA A 145 -11.75 3.91 5.64
CA ALA A 145 -11.27 5.16 5.04
C ALA A 145 -10.03 5.70 5.76
N GLU A 146 -9.98 5.54 7.08
CA GLU A 146 -8.84 5.94 7.90
C GLU A 146 -7.57 5.18 7.51
N GLN A 147 -7.65 3.85 7.46
CA GLN A 147 -6.54 3.00 7.06
C GLN A 147 -6.08 3.26 5.63
N TYR A 148 -7.01 3.59 4.72
CA TYR A 148 -6.69 3.94 3.34
C TYR A 148 -5.82 5.19 3.22
N PHE A 149 -6.20 6.28 3.90
CA PHE A 149 -5.39 7.51 3.90
C PHE A 149 -4.07 7.32 4.64
N ASP A 150 -4.06 6.55 5.74
CA ASP A 150 -2.82 6.24 6.46
C ASP A 150 -1.87 5.38 5.62
N ALA A 151 -2.38 4.42 4.85
CA ALA A 151 -1.59 3.63 3.91
C ALA A 151 -0.96 4.49 2.80
N ALA A 152 -1.70 5.47 2.26
CA ALA A 152 -1.17 6.42 1.29
C ALA A 152 -0.04 7.28 1.88
N ILE A 153 -0.20 7.73 3.11
CA ILE A 153 0.82 8.52 3.81
C ILE A 153 2.05 7.65 4.16
N LYS A 154 1.84 6.42 4.63
CA LYS A 154 2.90 5.46 4.93
C LYS A 154 3.71 5.14 3.67
N THR A 155 3.03 4.89 2.56
CA THR A 155 3.65 4.67 1.25
C THR A 155 4.48 5.86 0.81
N ASN A 156 3.97 7.09 0.94
CA ASN A 156 4.74 8.29 0.62
C ASN A 156 6.03 8.40 1.44
N GLY A 157 6.01 7.93 2.70
CA GLY A 157 7.18 7.89 3.58
C GLY A 157 8.25 6.87 3.17
N LEU A 158 7.96 5.95 2.25
CA LEU A 158 8.93 4.95 1.78
C LEU A 158 9.94 5.53 0.77
N PHE A 159 9.63 6.66 0.14
CA PHE A 159 10.57 7.33 -0.78
C PHE A 159 11.72 7.95 0.01
N THR A 160 12.83 7.22 0.14
CA THR A 160 14.06 7.66 0.82
C THR A 160 14.69 8.92 0.22
N ARG A 161 14.44 9.21 -1.06
CA ARG A 161 14.84 10.48 -1.72
C ARG A 161 13.71 11.52 -1.72
N GLY A 162 12.67 11.35 -0.91
CA GLY A 162 11.55 12.27 -0.73
C GLY A 162 10.47 12.22 -1.81
N ASN A 163 10.83 12.18 -3.10
CA ASN A 163 9.88 12.11 -4.21
C ASN A 163 10.43 11.25 -5.36
N LEU A 164 9.53 10.62 -6.13
CA LEU A 164 9.90 9.82 -7.30
C LEU A 164 10.79 10.59 -8.30
N TYR A 165 10.54 11.89 -8.49
CA TYR A 165 11.34 12.73 -9.39
C TYR A 165 12.83 12.74 -9.04
N ASN A 166 13.19 12.66 -7.76
CA ASN A 166 14.59 12.68 -7.33
C ASN A 166 15.35 11.40 -7.70
N TYR A 167 14.65 10.29 -7.92
CA TYR A 167 15.25 9.06 -8.46
C TYR A 167 15.54 9.21 -9.96
N LEU A 168 14.63 9.82 -10.72
CA LEU A 168 14.83 10.19 -12.12
C LEU A 168 16.03 11.14 -12.27
N ALA A 169 16.04 12.24 -11.49
CA ALA A 169 17.10 13.24 -11.54
C ALA A 169 18.48 12.65 -11.20
N SER A 170 18.54 11.73 -10.23
CA SER A 170 19.80 11.02 -9.89
C SER A 170 20.34 10.12 -11.00
N SER A 171 19.49 9.78 -11.98
CA SER A 171 19.83 9.02 -13.19
C SER A 171 19.96 9.94 -14.42
N ASN A 172 20.12 11.25 -14.22
CA ASN A 172 20.18 12.27 -15.27
C ASN A 172 18.92 12.38 -16.13
N ILE A 173 17.77 11.93 -15.63
CA ILE A 173 16.46 12.11 -16.25
C ILE A 173 15.83 13.35 -15.62
N VAL A 174 15.81 14.44 -16.38
CA VAL A 174 15.32 15.76 -15.93
C VAL A 174 14.09 16.19 -16.71
N SER A 175 13.30 17.05 -16.07
CA SER A 175 12.17 17.73 -16.71
C SER A 175 12.67 18.74 -17.76
N SER A 176 12.31 18.54 -19.04
CA SER A 176 12.75 19.37 -20.17
C SER A 176 11.85 19.17 -21.39
N ASP A 177 11.68 20.22 -22.19
CA ASP A 177 11.02 20.16 -23.51
C ASP A 177 11.99 19.77 -24.64
N HIS A 178 13.29 19.70 -24.36
CA HIS A 178 14.34 19.51 -25.38
C HIS A 178 14.98 18.12 -25.33
N VAL A 179 14.66 17.34 -24.32
CA VAL A 179 15.23 16.00 -24.10
C VAL A 179 14.08 15.01 -23.95
N ALA A 180 14.24 13.85 -24.57
CA ALA A 180 13.32 12.74 -24.44
C ALA A 180 14.07 11.47 -24.08
N TYR A 181 13.37 10.55 -23.43
CA TYR A 181 13.94 9.31 -22.89
C TYR A 181 13.18 8.12 -23.45
N THR A 182 13.82 6.94 -23.42
CA THR A 182 13.09 5.71 -23.68
C THR A 182 12.31 5.30 -22.44
N GLN A 183 11.31 4.44 -22.62
CA GLN A 183 10.58 3.87 -21.50
C GLN A 183 11.49 3.10 -20.55
N ASP A 184 12.47 2.37 -21.11
CA ASP A 184 13.39 1.55 -20.33
C ASP A 184 14.31 2.40 -19.45
N ASP A 185 14.75 3.56 -19.93
CA ASP A 185 15.55 4.49 -19.13
C ASP A 185 14.78 4.98 -17.90
N ILE A 186 13.52 5.39 -18.10
CA ILE A 186 12.65 5.85 -17.01
C ILE A 186 12.36 4.71 -16.03
N ILE A 187 12.06 3.51 -16.53
CA ILE A 187 11.81 2.33 -15.67
C ILE A 187 13.04 2.01 -14.82
N LYS A 188 14.23 1.94 -15.43
CA LYS A 188 15.49 1.66 -14.70
C LYS A 188 15.75 2.71 -13.63
N ALA A 189 15.53 3.99 -13.93
CA ALA A 189 15.67 5.06 -12.96
C ALA A 189 14.69 4.92 -11.78
N ILE A 190 13.42 4.60 -12.04
CA ILE A 190 12.41 4.39 -10.98
C ILE A 190 12.73 3.13 -10.15
N GLN A 191 13.26 2.07 -10.75
CA GLN A 191 13.60 0.84 -10.03
C GLN A 191 14.62 1.06 -8.92
N THR A 192 15.38 2.16 -8.94
CA THR A 192 16.27 2.55 -7.84
C THR A 192 15.53 2.89 -6.54
N VAL A 193 14.21 3.11 -6.58
CA VAL A 193 13.33 3.24 -5.40
C VAL A 193 13.41 2.00 -4.49
N PHE A 194 13.73 0.84 -5.04
CA PHE A 194 13.68 -0.43 -4.32
C PHE A 194 15.04 -0.94 -3.81
N ALA A 195 16.08 -0.10 -3.78
CA ALA A 195 17.42 -0.48 -3.30
C ALA A 195 17.46 -0.70 -1.77
N PRO A 196 18.31 -1.61 -1.23
CA PRO A 196 19.40 -2.34 -1.90
C PRO A 196 18.96 -3.66 -2.56
N ALA A 197 19.44 -3.92 -3.78
CA ALA A 197 19.20 -5.17 -4.53
C ALA A 197 20.03 -6.35 -3.96
N PRO A 198 19.57 -7.61 -4.05
CA PRO A 198 19.30 -8.27 -5.32
C PRO A 198 17.85 -8.78 -5.38
N ALA A 199 16.89 -7.88 -5.55
CA ALA A 199 15.52 -8.26 -5.86
C ALA A 199 15.29 -8.12 -7.38
N PRO A 200 14.65 -9.10 -8.03
CA PRO A 200 14.39 -9.08 -9.48
C PRO A 200 13.72 -7.78 -9.85
N ALA A 201 14.18 -7.16 -10.94
CA ALA A 201 13.76 -5.85 -11.45
C ALA A 201 12.25 -5.62 -11.20
N LEU A 202 11.93 -4.86 -10.16
CA LEU A 202 10.55 -4.65 -9.74
C LEU A 202 9.77 -4.02 -10.88
N GLY A 203 8.59 -4.57 -11.14
CA GLY A 203 7.67 -4.06 -12.14
C GLY A 203 7.16 -2.69 -11.70
N VAL A 204 7.18 -1.74 -12.62
CA VAL A 204 6.57 -0.41 -12.49
C VAL A 204 5.79 -0.13 -13.76
N TYR A 205 4.69 0.62 -13.64
CA TYR A 205 3.91 1.00 -14.82
C TYR A 205 4.11 2.46 -15.14
N LEU A 206 4.30 2.76 -16.43
CA LEU A 206 4.33 4.13 -16.92
C LEU A 206 3.10 4.36 -17.79
N ARG A 207 2.50 5.54 -17.65
CA ARG A 207 1.45 6.02 -18.52
C ARG A 207 1.89 7.28 -19.24
N CYS A 208 1.70 7.24 -20.56
CA CYS A 208 2.04 8.32 -21.46
C CYS A 208 0.82 8.72 -22.28
N THR A 209 0.81 9.99 -22.67
CA THR A 209 -0.24 10.59 -23.48
C THR A 209 0.37 11.42 -24.58
N ALA A 210 -0.28 11.46 -25.75
CA ALA A 210 0.03 12.47 -26.74
C ALA A 210 -0.63 13.79 -26.31
N ILE A 211 0.06 14.92 -26.50
CA ILE A 211 -0.51 16.27 -26.36
C ILE A 211 -1.08 16.72 -27.71
N ASP A 212 -0.38 16.44 -28.79
CA ASP A 212 -0.88 16.53 -30.16
C ASP A 212 -1.19 15.12 -30.67
N SER A 213 -2.46 14.84 -31.00
CA SER A 213 -2.90 13.53 -31.49
C SER A 213 -2.27 13.11 -32.82
N THR A 214 -1.70 14.05 -33.57
CA THR A 214 -0.99 13.78 -34.83
C THR A 214 0.45 13.32 -34.60
N ASN A 215 1.02 13.63 -33.43
CA ASN A 215 2.38 13.24 -33.08
C ASN A 215 2.38 11.84 -32.42
N THR A 216 2.82 10.86 -33.19
CA THR A 216 2.99 9.47 -32.73
C THR A 216 4.42 9.17 -32.27
N THR A 217 5.38 10.06 -32.53
CA THR A 217 6.79 9.85 -32.19
C THR A 217 7.10 10.27 -30.76
N HIS A 218 6.36 11.23 -30.20
CA HIS A 218 6.55 11.74 -28.86
C HIS A 218 5.34 11.46 -27.96
N GLY A 219 5.61 10.81 -26.83
CA GLY A 219 4.68 10.68 -25.72
C GLY A 219 5.09 11.59 -24.57
N TYR A 220 4.13 12.05 -23.79
CA TYR A 220 4.39 12.83 -22.58
C TYR A 220 4.08 11.96 -21.38
N LEU A 221 5.03 11.85 -20.46
CA LEU A 221 4.84 11.10 -19.21
C LEU A 221 3.71 11.74 -18.42
N SER A 222 2.63 11.00 -18.20
CA SER A 222 1.47 11.47 -17.45
C SER A 222 1.45 10.90 -16.05
N GLU A 223 1.72 9.59 -15.90
CA GLU A 223 1.68 8.92 -14.61
C GLU A 223 2.77 7.85 -14.51
N ALA A 224 3.21 7.59 -13.29
CA ALA A 224 4.06 6.46 -12.92
C ALA A 224 3.38 5.70 -11.78
N VAL A 225 3.45 4.38 -11.79
CA VAL A 225 2.80 3.53 -10.78
C VAL A 225 3.84 2.61 -10.19
N VAL A 226 3.93 2.63 -8.85
CA VAL A 226 4.64 1.64 -8.05
C VAL A 226 3.61 0.85 -7.23
N CYS A 227 3.89 -0.42 -6.98
CA CYS A 227 2.97 -1.27 -6.22
C CYS A 227 3.42 -1.39 -4.77
N THR A 228 2.45 -1.52 -3.86
CA THR A 228 2.71 -1.70 -2.44
C THR A 228 1.85 -2.81 -1.85
N THR A 229 2.21 -3.24 -0.64
CA THR A 229 1.31 -4.02 0.20
C THR A 229 0.02 -3.25 0.48
N MET A 230 -1.05 -3.96 0.82
CA MET A 230 -2.36 -3.37 1.09
C MET A 230 -2.35 -2.28 2.17
N ASP A 231 -1.46 -2.38 3.16
CA ASP A 231 -1.31 -1.41 4.25
C ASP A 231 -0.31 -0.29 3.95
N GLY A 232 0.33 -0.29 2.77
CA GLY A 232 1.34 0.68 2.38
C GLY A 232 2.66 0.59 3.17
N SER A 233 2.97 -0.55 3.80
CA SER A 233 4.21 -0.73 4.58
C SER A 233 5.47 -0.93 3.75
N SER A 234 5.34 -1.48 2.55
CA SER A 234 6.48 -1.81 1.71
C SER A 234 6.10 -1.78 0.24
N PHE A 235 7.10 -1.53 -0.59
CA PHE A 235 6.97 -1.71 -2.03
C PHE A 235 7.00 -3.19 -2.40
N VAL A 236 6.22 -3.55 -3.42
CA VAL A 236 6.16 -4.89 -4.00
C VAL A 236 6.25 -4.80 -5.53
N THR A 237 6.60 -5.91 -6.18
CA THR A 237 6.66 -5.97 -7.64
C THR A 237 5.27 -5.86 -8.23
N CYS A 238 5.08 -4.87 -9.12
CA CYS A 238 3.88 -4.85 -9.92
C CYS A 238 3.84 -6.06 -10.86
N PRO A 239 2.71 -6.79 -10.94
CA PRO A 239 2.53 -7.88 -11.88
C PRO A 239 2.81 -7.47 -13.33
N PRO A 240 3.27 -8.37 -14.22
CA PRO A 240 3.48 -8.02 -15.62
C PRO A 240 2.16 -7.55 -16.28
N ARG A 241 2.16 -6.35 -16.86
CA ARG A 241 1.00 -5.80 -17.57
C ARG A 241 1.43 -4.92 -18.74
N ALA A 242 0.61 -4.93 -19.81
CA ALA A 242 0.83 -4.10 -20.99
C ALA A 242 0.88 -2.61 -20.65
N ARG A 243 1.83 -1.91 -21.27
CA ARG A 243 2.19 -0.50 -20.99
C ARG A 243 1.64 0.37 -22.11
N ASN A 244 1.15 1.57 -21.81
CA ASN A 244 0.69 2.52 -22.85
C ASN A 244 1.79 3.48 -23.32
N CYS A 245 2.94 3.49 -22.66
CA CYS A 245 4.12 4.24 -23.10
C CYS A 245 4.88 3.53 -24.24
N ASP A 246 4.77 2.19 -24.36
CA ASP A 246 5.47 1.38 -25.37
C ASP A 246 5.26 1.85 -26.82
N LYS A 247 4.15 2.54 -27.10
CA LYS A 247 3.84 3.07 -28.43
C LYS A 247 4.63 4.32 -28.81
N PHE A 248 5.32 4.95 -27.86
CA PHE A 248 6.08 6.17 -28.06
C PHE A 248 7.57 5.87 -27.96
N PRO A 249 8.36 6.04 -29.04
CA PRO A 249 9.81 5.85 -28.99
C PRO A 249 10.51 6.93 -28.15
N HIS A 250 9.92 8.12 -28.04
CA HIS A 250 10.48 9.25 -27.30
C HIS A 250 9.48 9.72 -26.24
N ILE A 251 9.85 9.66 -24.97
CA ILE A 251 9.03 10.11 -23.84
C ILE A 251 9.59 11.42 -23.28
N VAL A 252 8.76 12.46 -23.31
CA VAL A 252 9.04 13.78 -22.76
C VAL A 252 8.50 13.88 -21.33
N ILE A 253 9.31 14.46 -20.44
CA ILE A 253 8.88 14.87 -19.09
C ILE A 253 8.86 16.41 -19.10
N PRO A 254 7.71 17.02 -19.43
CA PRO A 254 7.67 18.45 -19.70
C PRO A 254 7.83 19.26 -18.40
N PRO A 255 8.53 20.42 -18.43
CA PRO A 255 8.50 21.38 -17.33
C PRO A 255 7.13 22.02 -17.21
N ARG A 256 6.92 22.85 -16.18
CA ARG A 256 5.68 23.62 -16.06
C ARG A 256 5.44 24.38 -17.37
N PRO A 257 4.20 24.37 -17.91
CA PRO A 257 3.89 25.12 -19.11
C PRO A 257 4.27 26.59 -18.91
N PRO A 258 4.88 27.24 -19.92
CA PRO A 258 5.13 28.68 -19.84
C PRO A 258 3.80 29.38 -19.58
N ARG A 259 3.80 30.40 -18.71
CA ARG A 259 2.62 31.27 -18.57
C ARG A 259 2.27 31.71 -19.99
N ARG A 260 1.05 31.42 -20.47
CA ARG A 260 0.56 32.07 -21.68
C ARG A 260 0.73 33.57 -21.41
N ARG A 261 1.69 34.20 -22.08
CA ARG A 261 1.66 35.66 -22.20
C ARG A 261 0.35 35.91 -22.92
N GLU A 262 -0.61 36.50 -22.22
CA GLU A 262 -1.60 37.29 -22.92
C GLU A 262 -0.81 38.11 -23.93
N SER A 263 -1.18 38.03 -25.19
CA SER A 263 -0.65 38.90 -26.22
C SER A 263 -1.04 40.33 -25.80
N GLN A 264 -0.22 40.94 -24.96
CA GLN A 264 -0.24 42.38 -24.76
C GLN A 264 0.18 42.95 -26.10
N SER A 265 -0.83 43.36 -26.86
CA SER A 265 -0.74 44.41 -27.85
C SER A 265 0.30 45.42 -27.37
N MET A 266 1.36 45.57 -28.16
CA MET A 266 2.43 46.51 -27.93
C MET A 266 1.83 47.92 -28.04
N GLY A 267 1.39 48.49 -26.92
CA GLY A 267 0.70 49.77 -26.94
C GLY A 267 0.19 50.23 -25.59
N GLN A 268 1.10 50.62 -24.69
CA GLN A 268 1.07 51.91 -24.00
C GLN A 268 2.07 51.95 -22.82
N ARG A 269 3.14 52.71 -23.06
CA ARG A 269 3.73 53.73 -22.18
C ARG A 269 3.65 53.49 -20.67
N MET A 270 4.78 53.02 -20.13
CA MET A 270 5.54 53.65 -19.03
C MET A 270 4.85 54.87 -18.41
N LEU A 271 4.48 54.78 -17.13
CA LEU A 271 4.82 55.74 -16.08
C LEU A 271 4.30 55.29 -14.70
N ARG A 272 5.11 55.66 -13.69
CA ARG A 272 4.80 55.79 -12.25
C ARG A 272 5.18 54.60 -11.37
N PHE A 273 6.39 54.72 -10.84
CA PHE A 273 6.83 54.14 -9.58
C PHE A 273 6.09 54.84 -8.44
N ASP A 274 5.40 54.06 -7.60
CA ASP A 274 4.96 54.51 -6.28
C ASP A 274 5.64 53.63 -5.21
N PHE A 275 6.34 54.32 -4.32
CA PHE A 275 7.02 53.80 -3.13
C PHE A 275 6.00 53.23 -2.14
N VAL A 276 6.19 52.00 -1.68
CA VAL A 276 5.51 51.47 -0.48
C VAL A 276 6.54 51.27 0.63
N SER A 277 6.33 52.01 1.71
CA SER A 277 7.15 51.98 2.92
C SER A 277 6.96 50.66 3.69
N ARG A 278 8.05 50.18 4.29
CA ARG A 278 8.14 48.96 5.11
C ARG A 278 7.70 49.28 6.54
N ASP A 279 6.74 48.51 7.07
CA ASP A 279 6.57 48.33 8.51
C ASP A 279 6.66 46.83 8.88
N PRO A 280 7.40 46.46 9.94
CA PRO A 280 7.57 45.08 10.38
C PRO A 280 6.45 44.62 11.32
N PRO A 281 5.96 43.37 11.24
CA PRO A 281 5.03 42.82 12.22
C PRO A 281 5.75 42.39 13.51
N GLN A 282 5.20 42.86 14.63
CA GLN A 282 5.57 42.48 16.00
C GLN A 282 5.21 41.02 16.29
N VAL A 283 6.15 40.29 16.90
CA VAL A 283 6.02 38.88 17.29
C VAL A 283 5.44 38.82 18.71
N GLY A 284 4.22 38.30 18.85
CA GLY A 284 3.61 37.97 20.14
C GLY A 284 3.75 36.47 20.42
N PHE A 285 4.57 36.12 21.40
CA PHE A 285 4.65 34.78 21.99
C PHE A 285 3.54 34.65 23.05
N GLU A 286 2.63 33.70 22.88
CA GLU A 286 1.72 33.30 23.96
C GLU A 286 1.81 31.78 24.14
N SER A 287 2.50 31.38 25.20
CA SER A 287 2.58 30.00 25.68
C SER A 287 1.26 29.65 26.35
N ARG A 288 0.56 28.63 25.85
CA ARG A 288 -0.57 28.03 26.58
C ARG A 288 -0.38 26.53 26.79
N VAL A 289 -0.59 26.19 28.06
CA VAL A 289 -0.34 24.94 28.76
C VAL A 289 -1.27 23.83 28.28
N MET A 290 -0.70 22.61 28.19
CA MET A 290 -1.36 21.34 27.91
C MET A 290 -2.45 21.03 28.95
N GLY A 291 -3.68 20.78 28.49
CA GLY A 291 -4.78 20.27 29.31
C GLY A 291 -5.00 18.78 29.05
N ASP A 292 -5.19 18.05 30.14
CA ASP A 292 -5.34 16.59 30.23
C ASP A 292 -6.51 16.02 29.41
N TYR A 293 -6.25 14.91 28.72
CA TYR A 293 -7.27 14.09 28.03
C TYR A 293 -7.69 12.89 28.91
N PRO A 294 -9.00 12.68 29.15
CA PRO A 294 -9.48 11.45 29.76
C PRO A 294 -9.53 10.30 28.74
N VAL A 295 -8.92 9.17 29.13
CA VAL A 295 -8.95 7.88 28.43
C VAL A 295 -10.36 7.29 28.51
N ARG A 296 -11.01 7.08 27.35
CA ARG A 296 -12.26 6.31 27.24
C ARG A 296 -11.96 4.90 26.72
N THR A 297 -12.15 3.91 27.59
CA THR A 297 -12.10 2.48 27.26
C THR A 297 -13.42 2.09 26.59
N VAL A 298 -13.38 1.66 25.33
CA VAL A 298 -14.53 1.12 24.60
C VAL A 298 -14.42 -0.41 24.60
N ARG A 299 -15.32 -1.10 25.30
CA ARG A 299 -15.55 -2.54 25.11
C ARG A 299 -16.28 -2.75 23.79
N ARG A 300 -15.74 -3.59 22.90
CA ARG A 300 -16.49 -4.21 21.81
C ARG A 300 -16.64 -5.70 22.12
N GLU A 301 -17.86 -6.15 22.26
CA GLU A 301 -18.21 -7.57 22.30
C GLU A 301 -18.19 -8.11 20.86
N LEU A 302 -17.39 -9.15 20.61
CA LEU A 302 -17.45 -9.93 19.38
C LEU A 302 -18.36 -11.13 19.64
N LEU A 303 -19.46 -11.23 18.90
CA LEU A 303 -20.27 -12.44 18.82
C LEU A 303 -19.53 -13.44 17.89
N VAL A 304 -19.07 -14.56 18.44
CA VAL A 304 -18.60 -15.71 17.66
C VAL A 304 -19.65 -16.81 17.79
N CYS A 305 -20.27 -17.20 16.69
CA CYS A 305 -21.12 -18.40 16.62
C CYS A 305 -20.25 -19.64 16.80
N ALA A 306 -20.44 -20.36 17.90
CA ALA A 306 -19.83 -21.66 18.14
C ALA A 306 -20.69 -22.78 17.52
N SER A 307 -20.15 -23.49 16.54
CA SER A 307 -20.55 -24.86 16.22
C SER A 307 -19.83 -25.82 17.17
N ARG A 308 -20.59 -26.80 17.67
CA ARG A 308 -20.29 -27.66 18.81
C ARG A 308 -19.03 -28.52 18.65
N GLY A 309 -18.25 -28.63 19.72
CA GLY A 309 -17.60 -29.88 20.11
C GLY A 309 -16.15 -29.78 20.60
N LEU A 310 -15.98 -29.97 21.92
CA LEU A 310 -14.81 -30.46 22.69
C LEU A 310 -14.30 -29.50 23.78
N ILE A 311 -14.07 -30.09 24.96
CA ILE A 311 -13.89 -29.47 26.29
C ILE A 311 -12.40 -29.48 26.66
N PHE A 312 -12.03 -28.53 27.55
CA PHE A 312 -10.82 -28.39 28.39
C PHE A 312 -9.68 -27.54 27.79
N HIS A 313 -9.02 -26.59 28.47
CA HIS A 313 -8.97 -26.14 29.87
C HIS A 313 -8.90 -24.60 29.92
N GLN A 314 -9.40 -24.00 31.00
CA GLN A 314 -9.43 -22.56 31.26
C GLN A 314 -8.00 -22.05 31.54
N ALA A 315 -7.46 -21.19 30.67
CA ALA A 315 -6.24 -20.43 30.92
C ALA A 315 -6.62 -18.99 31.30
N THR A 316 -6.51 -18.66 32.58
CA THR A 316 -6.72 -17.29 33.08
C THR A 316 -5.40 -16.53 32.98
N ILE A 317 -5.28 -15.60 32.03
CA ILE A 317 -4.13 -14.71 31.91
C ILE A 317 -4.38 -13.49 32.81
N HIS A 318 -3.64 -13.37 33.92
CA HIS A 318 -3.59 -12.17 34.73
C HIS A 318 -2.49 -11.23 34.19
N PHE A 319 -2.87 -10.01 33.78
CA PHE A 319 -1.92 -8.92 33.55
C PHE A 319 -1.80 -8.07 34.82
N TYR A 320 -0.64 -8.12 35.47
CA TYR A 320 -0.24 -7.14 36.48
C TYR A 320 0.52 -5.99 35.81
N PRO A 321 0.28 -4.72 36.17
CA PRO A 321 1.08 -3.60 35.69
C PRO A 321 2.19 -3.28 36.69
N TYR A 322 3.46 -3.36 36.28
CA TYR A 322 4.59 -2.69 36.96
C TYR A 322 5.56 -2.25 35.85
N ILE A 323 5.72 -0.95 35.59
CA ILE A 323 6.69 -0.03 36.21
C ILE A 323 8.06 -0.71 36.39
N GLY A 324 9.03 -0.20 35.63
CA GLY A 324 10.33 -0.83 35.44
C GLY A 324 11.22 -0.87 36.67
N LEU A 325 12.05 -1.91 36.72
CA LEU A 325 13.41 -1.90 37.25
C LEU A 325 14.14 -3.16 36.75
N ASP A 326 15.36 -2.95 36.27
CA ASP A 326 16.37 -3.93 35.89
C ASP A 326 16.67 -4.90 37.04
N LEU A 327 16.87 -6.20 36.75
CA LEU A 327 17.84 -7.10 37.40
C LEU A 327 17.81 -8.52 36.76
N ARG A 328 18.94 -8.88 36.17
CA ARG A 328 19.57 -10.22 36.00
C ARG A 328 18.77 -11.47 36.42
N GLY A 329 18.62 -12.38 35.45
CA GLY A 329 18.73 -13.83 35.62
C GLY A 329 17.58 -14.56 36.35
N ALA A 330 16.81 -15.36 35.62
CA ALA A 330 16.12 -16.50 36.20
C ALA A 330 15.93 -17.61 35.15
N ALA A 331 16.36 -18.81 35.54
CA ALA A 331 16.28 -20.04 34.80
C ALA A 331 14.83 -20.53 34.64
N VAL A 332 14.56 -21.25 33.56
CA VAL A 332 13.33 -22.04 33.39
C VAL A 332 13.67 -23.49 33.75
N THR A 333 13.15 -23.94 34.89
CA THR A 333 13.11 -25.35 35.27
C THR A 333 11.88 -26.01 34.66
N LEU A 334 12.07 -27.08 33.90
CA LEU A 334 11.03 -28.02 33.49
C LEU A 334 11.38 -29.38 34.11
N GLU A 335 10.65 -29.79 35.14
CA GLU A 335 10.53 -31.20 35.57
C GLU A 335 9.22 -31.71 34.96
N GLY A 336 9.19 -32.68 34.05
CA GLY A 336 9.39 -34.13 34.22
C GLY A 336 8.18 -34.78 33.50
N VAL A 337 8.32 -35.77 32.62
CA VAL A 337 8.43 -37.21 32.93
C VAL A 337 9.20 -37.93 31.83
N GLN A 338 9.96 -38.93 32.28
CA GLN A 338 10.98 -39.76 31.64
C GLN A 338 10.50 -40.75 30.56
N GLY A 339 11.44 -41.14 29.69
CA GLY A 339 11.56 -42.51 29.20
C GLY A 339 12.17 -42.67 27.80
N VAL A 340 13.49 -42.94 27.74
CA VAL A 340 14.19 -44.02 26.97
C VAL A 340 15.69 -43.65 26.80
N GLU A 341 16.55 -44.66 27.02
CA GLU A 341 18.00 -44.65 27.31
C GLU A 341 18.99 -44.04 26.31
N LEU A 342 20.14 -43.67 26.87
CA LEU A 342 21.41 -43.33 26.24
C LEU A 342 22.07 -44.51 25.50
N SER A 343 22.77 -44.19 24.40
CA SER A 343 24.12 -44.72 24.17
C SER A 343 25.01 -43.70 23.46
N GLU A 344 26.28 -43.73 23.84
CA GLU A 344 27.36 -42.75 23.70
C GLU A 344 28.14 -42.92 22.37
N ILE A 345 28.91 -41.90 21.92
CA ILE A 345 30.32 -41.98 21.44
C ILE A 345 30.78 -40.68 20.72
N MET A 346 31.67 -39.96 21.42
CA MET A 346 32.88 -39.21 21.04
C MET A 346 33.15 -38.62 19.62
N ARG A 347 33.41 -37.29 19.63
CA ARG A 347 34.68 -36.57 19.34
C ARG A 347 35.30 -36.59 17.92
N LYS A 348 35.51 -35.37 17.38
CA LYS A 348 36.72 -34.80 16.71
C LYS A 348 36.28 -33.59 15.88
N ASP A 349 37.02 -32.50 15.68
CA ASP A 349 38.19 -31.82 16.25
C ASP A 349 38.32 -30.57 15.35
N GLY A 350 38.74 -29.41 15.89
CA GLY A 350 38.96 -28.22 15.07
C GLY A 350 39.16 -26.90 15.81
N PHE A 351 40.01 -26.90 16.84
CA PHE A 351 40.59 -25.70 17.45
C PHE A 351 41.73 -25.15 16.55
N ILE A 352 41.81 -23.83 16.34
CA ILE A 352 43.04 -23.01 16.55
C ILE A 352 42.67 -21.62 17.08
N ASN A 353 43.28 -21.28 18.22
CA ASN A 353 43.32 -19.99 18.92
C ASN A 353 44.25 -18.98 18.25
N SER A 354 43.97 -17.68 18.42
CA SER A 354 45.01 -16.75 18.91
C SER A 354 44.40 -15.57 19.67
N THR A 355 44.74 -15.46 20.95
CA THR A 355 44.52 -14.33 21.86
C THR A 355 45.79 -13.47 21.96
N SER A 356 45.59 -12.15 22.11
CA SER A 356 46.37 -11.18 22.92
C SER A 356 46.11 -9.78 22.35
N GLY A 357 46.00 -8.67 23.08
CA GLY A 357 46.16 -8.34 24.48
C GLY A 357 45.86 -6.84 24.59
N GLY A 358 45.24 -6.40 25.68
CA GLY A 358 44.71 -5.05 25.81
C GLY A 358 45.73 -3.92 25.98
N LYS A 359 45.24 -2.68 25.90
CA LYS A 359 45.70 -1.54 26.68
C LYS A 359 44.68 -0.40 26.64
N LEU A 360 44.08 -0.14 27.81
CA LEU A 360 43.43 1.11 28.20
C LEU A 360 44.50 2.16 28.54
N SER A 361 44.26 3.43 28.20
CA SER A 361 44.90 4.63 28.77
C SER A 361 44.17 5.90 28.25
N PRO A 362 44.22 7.04 28.97
CA PRO A 362 42.99 7.66 29.48
C PRO A 362 42.71 9.09 28.99
N LEU A 363 41.52 9.57 29.41
CA LEU A 363 41.06 10.95 29.49
C LEU A 363 42.16 12.00 29.70
N LYS A 364 42.10 13.02 28.84
CA LYS A 364 42.19 14.44 29.21
C LYS A 364 41.17 15.23 28.38
#